data_AF-A0A8J2JPW6-F1
#
_entry.id   AF-A0A8J2JPW6-F1
#
_cell.length_a   1.000
_cell.length_b   1.000
_cell.length_c   1.000
_cell.angle_alpha   90.00
_cell.angle_beta   90.00
_cell.angle_gamma   90.00
#
_symmetry.space_group_name_H-M   'P 1'
#
loop_
_entity.id
_entity.type
_entity.pdbx_description
1 polymer ?
#
loop_
_entity_poly.entity_id
_entity_poly.type
_entity_poly.pdbx_seq_one_letter_code
_entity_poly.pdbx_strand_id
1 'polypeptide(L)'
;CSPGKRAKDSEVAEVTIDLNSLTNGEEKEEWYSLSGITPIGEWGALRLKIRYIHDLIMPLEEYSPLKELLLDSKMEAVRALADVCHSNRTTLANSLLRVFRFEKKEADLLASLAEQTVTKESETTTLFRADSLTTTLMDLYMKSVCEDFLNAALSETINRILESKQSCELNPSKMEPGVDNCANAEFLLVVLDEITENIFMAYDSCSPTLRYICGCLQRAAMTKWPNERLVKTRVVGGFIFLRLICPALLNPRQFNLVSEKRQFRTWEGPLTSEESLHTNFMYQFCLEL
;
A
#
# COMPACT_ATOMS: atom_id res chain seq x y z
N CYS A 1 27.11 42.43 8.40
CA CYS A 1 26.94 41.68 7.15
C CYS A 1 25.62 42.07 6.51
N SER A 2 25.68 42.73 5.37
CA SER A 2 24.53 43.19 4.58
C SER A 2 23.66 41.99 4.15
N PRO A 3 22.33 42.10 4.12
CA PRO A 3 21.48 41.07 3.53
C PRO A 3 21.68 41.13 2.02
N GLY A 4 22.49 40.21 1.49
CA GLY A 4 22.66 40.06 0.05
C GLY A 4 21.31 39.72 -0.58
N LYS A 5 20.78 40.64 -1.39
CA LYS A 5 19.66 40.37 -2.29
C LYS A 5 20.06 39.17 -3.14
N ARG A 6 19.42 38.00 -2.93
CA ARG A 6 19.54 36.87 -3.86
C ARG A 6 19.13 37.39 -5.23
N ALA A 7 20.05 37.31 -6.19
CA ALA A 7 19.77 37.65 -7.58
C ALA A 7 18.58 36.79 -8.04
N LYS A 8 17.70 37.40 -8.83
CA LYS A 8 16.56 36.72 -9.43
C LYS A 8 17.13 35.65 -10.37
N ASP A 9 16.73 34.39 -10.21
CA ASP A 9 17.18 33.31 -11.10
C ASP A 9 16.93 33.73 -12.55
N SER A 10 18.02 33.84 -13.31
CA SER A 10 18.01 34.30 -14.70
C SER A 10 18.31 33.14 -15.61
N GLU A 11 17.36 32.81 -16.48
CA GLU A 11 17.51 31.79 -17.52
C GLU A 11 18.66 32.18 -18.46
N VAL A 12 19.53 31.21 -18.77
CA VAL A 12 20.81 31.44 -19.46
C VAL A 12 20.94 30.66 -20.76
N ALA A 13 20.39 29.44 -20.82
CA ALA A 13 20.37 28.60 -22.01
C ALA A 13 19.18 27.64 -21.99
N GLU A 14 18.77 27.20 -23.17
CA GLU A 14 17.69 26.24 -23.40
C GLU A 14 18.19 25.05 -24.24
N VAL A 15 17.40 23.97 -24.26
CA VAL A 15 17.60 22.83 -25.16
C VAL A 15 16.24 22.43 -25.73
N THR A 16 16.16 22.30 -27.06
CA THR A 16 14.93 21.89 -27.74
C THR A 16 15.13 20.51 -28.36
N ILE A 17 14.22 19.58 -28.06
CA ILE A 17 14.26 18.20 -28.54
C ILE A 17 12.99 17.95 -29.35
N ASP A 18 13.15 17.61 -30.62
CA ASP A 18 12.01 17.26 -31.47
C ASP A 18 11.51 15.86 -31.09
N LEU A 19 10.24 15.77 -30.69
CA LEU A 19 9.61 14.49 -30.33
C LEU A 19 9.57 13.51 -31.51
N ASN A 20 9.52 14.01 -32.76
CA ASN A 20 9.56 13.15 -33.94
C ASN A 20 10.92 12.46 -34.13
N SER A 21 11.98 12.98 -33.49
CA SER A 21 13.31 12.35 -33.51
C SER A 21 13.44 11.19 -32.51
N LEU A 22 12.43 10.98 -31.67
CA LEU A 22 12.40 9.94 -30.65
C LEU A 22 11.50 8.79 -31.09
N THR A 23 11.97 7.55 -30.92
CA THR A 23 11.16 6.35 -31.14
C THR A 23 10.24 6.12 -29.95
N ASN A 24 8.98 5.79 -30.22
CA ASN A 24 8.01 5.46 -29.17
C ASN A 24 8.45 4.23 -28.36
N GLY A 25 8.51 4.38 -27.03
CA GLY A 25 8.86 3.34 -26.07
C GLY A 25 10.36 3.12 -25.86
N GLU A 26 11.22 3.68 -26.71
CA GLU A 26 12.67 3.50 -26.62
C GLU A 26 13.31 4.51 -25.67
N GLU A 27 14.36 4.07 -24.98
CA GLU A 27 15.17 4.90 -24.10
C GLU A 27 16.45 5.31 -24.84
N LYS A 28 16.65 6.61 -25.00
CA LYS A 28 17.79 7.18 -25.72
C LYS A 28 18.64 8.02 -24.77
N GLU A 29 19.95 7.81 -24.78
CA GLU A 29 20.90 8.60 -23.99
C GLU A 29 21.90 9.29 -24.90
N GLU A 30 21.77 10.61 -25.05
CA GLU A 30 22.55 11.40 -26.00
C GLU A 30 22.95 12.76 -25.44
N TRP A 31 23.95 13.38 -26.07
CA TRP A 31 24.37 14.75 -25.80
C TRP A 31 23.52 15.73 -26.63
N TYR A 32 22.89 16.67 -25.95
CA TYR A 32 22.09 17.74 -26.55
C TYR A 32 22.79 19.08 -26.29
N SER A 33 23.10 19.80 -27.37
CA SER A 33 23.79 21.08 -27.26
C SER A 33 22.86 22.15 -26.70
N LEU A 34 23.37 22.95 -25.77
CA LEU A 34 22.64 24.08 -25.19
C LEU A 34 22.66 25.26 -26.17
N SER A 35 21.51 25.90 -26.34
CA SER A 35 21.37 27.17 -27.06
C SER A 35 21.17 28.30 -26.05
N GLY A 36 22.11 29.24 -25.98
CA GLY A 36 22.02 30.39 -25.09
C GLY A 36 20.99 31.43 -25.50
N ILE A 37 20.43 32.12 -24.52
CA ILE A 37 19.55 33.29 -24.75
C ILE A 37 20.37 34.52 -25.17
N THR A 38 21.68 34.55 -24.85
CA THR A 38 22.59 35.61 -25.29
C THR A 38 23.56 35.12 -26.37
N PRO A 39 23.88 35.94 -27.39
CA PRO A 39 24.63 35.51 -28.57
C PRO A 39 26.14 35.29 -28.35
N ILE A 40 26.61 35.20 -27.10
CA ILE A 40 28.03 35.21 -26.76
C ILE A 40 28.37 34.00 -25.90
N GLY A 41 29.02 32.98 -26.49
CA GLY A 41 29.63 31.85 -25.78
C GLY A 41 29.24 30.47 -26.33
N GLU A 42 30.10 29.47 -26.08
CA GLU A 42 29.75 28.05 -26.18
C GLU A 42 29.05 27.62 -24.89
N TRP A 43 27.77 27.24 -24.98
CA TRP A 43 26.95 26.92 -23.80
C TRP A 43 27.14 25.49 -23.30
N GLY A 44 27.95 24.69 -23.99
CA GLY A 44 28.17 23.28 -23.70
C GLY A 44 27.01 22.40 -24.15
N ALA A 45 26.96 21.18 -23.60
CA ALA A 45 25.92 20.20 -23.90
C ALA A 45 25.49 19.47 -22.63
N LEU A 46 24.22 19.04 -22.61
CA LEU A 46 23.65 18.19 -21.57
C LEU A 46 23.53 16.77 -22.10
N ARG A 47 24.00 15.80 -21.32
CA ARG A 47 23.69 14.39 -21.59
C ARG A 47 22.36 14.06 -20.96
N LEU A 48 21.36 13.77 -21.78
CA LEU A 48 20.01 13.47 -21.32
C LEU A 48 19.66 12.03 -21.66
N LYS A 49 19.00 11.37 -20.70
CA LYS A 49 18.43 10.04 -20.85
C LYS A 49 16.90 10.18 -20.91
N ILE A 50 16.33 9.92 -22.08
CA ILE A 50 14.93 10.25 -22.39
C ILE A 50 14.21 9.00 -22.87
N ARG A 51 12.98 8.78 -22.40
CA ARG A 51 12.05 7.79 -22.92
C ARG A 51 10.78 8.50 -23.38
N TYR A 52 10.45 8.40 -24.67
CA TYR A 52 9.24 8.98 -25.24
C TYR A 52 8.14 7.92 -25.30
N ILE A 53 6.94 8.25 -24.83
CA ILE A 53 5.77 7.37 -24.88
C ILE A 53 4.61 8.15 -25.51
N HIS A 54 4.15 7.70 -26.68
CA HIS A 54 3.01 8.20 -27.40
C HIS A 54 1.92 7.12 -27.42
N ASP A 55 0.92 7.29 -26.56
CA ASP A 55 -0.24 6.42 -26.45
C ASP A 55 -1.46 7.08 -27.09
N LEU A 56 -2.11 6.37 -28.01
CA LEU A 56 -3.38 6.79 -28.59
C LEU A 56 -4.53 6.26 -27.73
N ILE A 57 -5.24 7.15 -27.05
CA ILE A 57 -6.49 6.80 -26.34
C ILE A 57 -7.65 7.01 -27.31
N MET A 58 -8.39 5.94 -27.61
CA MET A 58 -9.55 5.97 -28.50
C MET A 58 -10.76 6.64 -27.80
N PRO A 59 -11.80 7.05 -28.54
CA PRO A 59 -13.08 7.43 -27.94
C PRO A 59 -13.63 6.32 -27.04
N LEU A 60 -14.41 6.69 -26.02
CA LEU A 60 -14.90 5.76 -25.00
C LEU A 60 -15.71 4.61 -25.59
N GLU A 61 -16.45 4.89 -26.67
CA GLU A 61 -17.34 3.97 -27.36
C GLU A 61 -16.60 2.72 -27.85
N GLU A 62 -15.35 2.88 -28.31
CA GLU A 62 -14.50 1.80 -28.81
C GLU A 62 -14.12 0.80 -27.71
N TYR A 63 -14.13 1.22 -26.45
CA TYR A 63 -13.85 0.36 -25.30
C TYR A 63 -15.10 -0.32 -24.71
N SER A 64 -16.31 0.02 -25.19
CA SER A 64 -17.56 -0.53 -24.64
C SER A 64 -17.60 -2.06 -24.63
N PRO A 65 -17.23 -2.76 -25.73
CA PRO A 65 -17.27 -4.23 -25.73
C PRO A 65 -16.33 -4.86 -24.70
N LEU A 66 -15.12 -4.29 -24.53
CA LEU A 66 -14.18 -4.73 -23.51
C LEU A 66 -14.73 -4.47 -22.10
N LYS A 67 -15.34 -3.30 -21.89
CA LYS A 67 -15.94 -2.95 -20.60
C LYS A 67 -17.08 -3.91 -20.24
N GLU A 68 -17.97 -4.19 -21.18
CA GLU A 68 -19.07 -5.15 -20.98
C GLU A 68 -18.55 -6.56 -20.66
N LEU A 69 -17.53 -7.01 -21.37
CA LEU A 69 -16.88 -8.30 -21.11
C LEU A 69 -16.26 -8.37 -19.71
N LEU A 70 -15.62 -7.29 -19.25
CA LEU A 70 -15.03 -7.22 -17.91
C LEU A 70 -16.08 -7.17 -16.80
N LEU A 71 -17.19 -6.45 -17.02
CA LEU A 71 -18.26 -6.25 -16.04
C LEU A 71 -19.34 -7.34 -16.03
N ASP A 72 -19.14 -8.41 -16.81
CA ASP A 72 -20.04 -9.56 -16.82
C ASP A 72 -20.16 -10.17 -15.41
N SER A 73 -21.39 -10.57 -15.07
CA SER A 73 -21.74 -11.10 -13.75
C SER A 73 -20.91 -12.32 -13.31
N LYS A 74 -20.43 -13.14 -14.25
CA LYS A 74 -19.63 -14.34 -13.95
C LYS A 74 -18.15 -14.02 -13.76
N MET A 75 -17.70 -12.82 -14.12
CA MET A 75 -16.31 -12.38 -14.04
C MET A 75 -15.33 -13.31 -14.76
N GLU A 76 -15.76 -14.02 -15.82
CA GLU A 76 -14.92 -15.01 -16.51
C GLU A 76 -13.66 -14.39 -17.10
N ALA A 77 -13.79 -13.21 -17.74
CA ALA A 77 -12.65 -12.48 -18.29
C ALA A 77 -11.67 -12.03 -17.19
N VAL A 78 -12.17 -11.50 -16.07
CA VAL A 78 -11.35 -11.11 -14.93
C VAL A 78 -10.61 -12.31 -14.34
N ARG A 79 -11.28 -13.46 -14.22
CA ARG A 79 -10.69 -14.70 -13.71
C ARG A 79 -9.60 -15.23 -14.65
N ALA A 80 -9.84 -15.22 -15.95
CA ALA A 80 -8.83 -15.60 -16.95
C ALA A 80 -7.60 -14.66 -16.87
N LEU A 81 -7.82 -13.36 -16.72
CA LEU A 81 -6.73 -12.40 -16.52
C LEU A 81 -5.94 -12.65 -15.22
N ALA A 82 -6.62 -13.03 -14.14
CA ALA A 82 -5.98 -13.40 -12.88
C ALA A 82 -5.02 -14.60 -13.04
N ASP A 83 -5.42 -15.56 -13.86
CA ASP A 83 -4.66 -16.79 -14.12
C ASP A 83 -3.49 -16.58 -15.09
N VAL A 84 -3.55 -15.59 -16.00
CA VAL A 84 -2.46 -15.33 -16.96
C VAL A 84 -1.49 -14.21 -16.56
N CYS A 85 -1.95 -13.21 -15.79
CA CYS A 85 -1.16 -12.00 -15.51
C CYS A 85 -0.42 -12.05 -14.16
N HIS A 86 0.47 -13.03 -13.98
CA HIS A 86 1.23 -13.17 -12.73
C HIS A 86 2.31 -12.08 -12.52
N SER A 87 3.01 -11.67 -13.58
CA SER A 87 4.12 -10.71 -13.51
C SER A 87 3.67 -9.25 -13.31
N ASN A 88 2.49 -8.89 -13.83
CA ASN A 88 1.95 -7.53 -13.81
C ASN A 88 0.68 -7.40 -12.95
N ARG A 89 0.57 -8.25 -11.92
CA ARG A 89 -0.62 -8.36 -11.06
C ARG A 89 -1.05 -7.03 -10.45
N THR A 90 -0.10 -6.23 -9.95
CA THR A 90 -0.38 -4.93 -9.33
C THR A 90 -0.98 -3.94 -10.34
N THR A 91 -0.44 -3.90 -11.56
CA THR A 91 -0.96 -3.04 -12.63
C THR A 91 -2.37 -3.47 -13.03
N LEU A 92 -2.59 -4.78 -13.20
CA LEU A 92 -3.91 -5.33 -13.50
C LEU A 92 -4.92 -4.99 -12.39
N ALA A 93 -4.55 -5.21 -11.12
CA ALA A 93 -5.41 -4.92 -9.97
C ALA A 93 -5.80 -3.43 -9.93
N ASN A 94 -4.85 -2.52 -10.12
CA ASN A 94 -5.13 -1.09 -10.17
C ASN A 94 -6.09 -0.73 -11.31
N SER A 95 -5.86 -1.27 -12.52
CA SER A 95 -6.74 -1.00 -13.67
C SER A 95 -8.15 -1.54 -13.45
N LEU A 96 -8.29 -2.78 -13.00
CA LEU A 96 -9.59 -3.38 -12.68
C LEU A 96 -10.31 -2.59 -11.60
N LEU A 97 -9.63 -2.29 -10.49
CA LEU A 97 -10.25 -1.55 -9.39
C LEU A 97 -10.74 -0.17 -9.83
N ARG A 98 -10.00 0.53 -10.72
CA ARG A 98 -10.43 1.82 -11.29
C ARG A 98 -11.70 1.68 -12.14
N VAL A 99 -11.74 0.69 -13.03
CA VAL A 99 -12.92 0.43 -13.90
C VAL A 99 -14.14 0.08 -13.04
N PHE A 100 -14.01 -0.86 -12.12
CA PHE A 100 -15.12 -1.32 -11.30
C PHE A 100 -15.62 -0.25 -10.33
N ARG A 101 -14.73 0.57 -9.75
CA ARG A 101 -15.13 1.72 -8.91
C ARG A 101 -15.86 2.79 -9.71
N PHE A 102 -15.43 3.07 -10.93
CA PHE A 102 -16.12 4.01 -11.81
C PHE A 102 -17.57 3.57 -12.05
N GLU A 103 -17.78 2.27 -12.21
CA GLU A 103 -19.09 1.64 -12.44
C GLU A 103 -19.84 1.27 -11.14
N LYS A 104 -19.28 1.59 -9.96
CA LYS A 104 -19.84 1.28 -8.62
C LYS A 104 -20.07 -0.22 -8.37
N LYS A 105 -19.22 -1.07 -8.96
CA LYS A 105 -19.25 -2.54 -8.87
C LYS A 105 -18.04 -3.13 -8.15
N GLU A 106 -17.28 -2.31 -7.42
CA GLU A 106 -16.10 -2.77 -6.68
C GLU A 106 -16.43 -3.85 -5.64
N ALA A 107 -17.60 -3.75 -5.00
CA ALA A 107 -18.06 -4.76 -4.04
C ALA A 107 -18.30 -6.10 -4.72
N ASP A 108 -18.91 -6.10 -5.91
CA ASP A 108 -19.20 -7.31 -6.68
C ASP A 108 -17.91 -8.00 -7.13
N LEU A 109 -16.94 -7.22 -7.62
CA LEU A 109 -15.62 -7.71 -8.00
C LEU A 109 -14.92 -8.40 -6.82
N LEU A 110 -14.79 -7.68 -5.70
CA LEU A 110 -14.03 -8.14 -4.54
C LEU A 110 -14.71 -9.32 -3.85
N ALA A 111 -16.04 -9.27 -3.68
CA ALA A 111 -16.79 -10.38 -3.12
C ALA A 111 -16.70 -11.62 -4.02
N SER A 112 -16.96 -11.51 -5.32
CA SER A 112 -16.93 -12.66 -6.25
C SER A 112 -15.57 -13.35 -6.30
N LEU A 113 -14.48 -12.57 -6.33
CA LEU A 113 -13.13 -13.14 -6.31
C LEU A 113 -12.77 -13.74 -4.95
N ALA A 114 -13.17 -13.11 -3.84
CA ALA A 114 -12.95 -13.65 -2.50
C ALA A 114 -13.71 -14.96 -2.26
N GLU A 115 -14.97 -15.04 -2.71
CA GLU A 115 -15.78 -16.26 -2.65
C GLU A 115 -15.18 -17.39 -3.48
N GLN A 116 -14.61 -17.06 -4.64
CA GLN A 116 -13.91 -18.04 -5.47
C GLN A 116 -12.62 -18.53 -4.78
N THR A 117 -11.86 -17.64 -4.13
CA THR A 117 -10.68 -18.03 -3.35
C THR A 117 -11.06 -18.98 -2.22
N VAL A 118 -12.13 -18.69 -1.47
CA VAL A 118 -12.67 -19.60 -0.44
C VAL A 118 -13.06 -20.95 -1.02
N THR A 119 -13.69 -20.96 -2.19
CA THR A 119 -14.14 -22.21 -2.84
C THR A 119 -12.95 -23.09 -3.23
N LYS A 120 -11.88 -22.49 -3.75
CA LYS A 120 -10.65 -23.18 -4.17
C LYS A 120 -9.78 -23.64 -3.01
N GLU A 121 -9.85 -22.97 -1.86
CA GLU A 121 -9.02 -23.27 -0.69
C GLU A 121 -9.44 -24.58 0.00
N SER A 122 -8.44 -25.35 0.47
CA SER A 122 -8.65 -26.60 1.21
C SER A 122 -8.70 -26.39 2.71
N GLU A 123 -7.81 -25.53 3.24
CA GLU A 123 -7.65 -25.32 4.67
C GLU A 123 -7.96 -23.87 5.07
N THR A 124 -8.65 -23.69 6.20
CA THR A 124 -8.98 -22.34 6.70
C THR A 124 -7.76 -21.55 7.13
N THR A 125 -6.65 -22.22 7.45
CA THR A 125 -5.39 -21.61 7.89
C THR A 125 -4.59 -21.01 6.74
N THR A 126 -4.69 -21.54 5.53
CA THR A 126 -3.93 -21.07 4.35
C THR A 126 -4.65 -19.96 3.57
N LEU A 127 -5.94 -19.78 3.84
CA LEU A 127 -6.81 -18.83 3.17
C LEU A 127 -6.24 -17.39 3.18
N PHE A 128 -6.07 -16.82 1.98
CA PHE A 128 -5.49 -15.48 1.73
C PHE A 128 -4.06 -15.24 2.21
N ARG A 129 -3.30 -16.28 2.57
CA ARG A 129 -1.86 -16.15 2.87
C ARG A 129 -1.01 -16.01 1.62
N ALA A 130 -1.39 -16.66 0.54
CA ALA A 130 -0.69 -16.55 -0.74
C ALA A 130 -1.05 -15.26 -1.48
N ASP A 131 -0.06 -14.67 -2.17
CA ASP A 131 -0.29 -13.54 -3.05
C ASP A 131 -1.04 -13.95 -4.31
N SER A 132 -2.16 -13.28 -4.56
CA SER A 132 -3.06 -13.54 -5.68
C SER A 132 -3.68 -12.23 -6.15
N LEU A 133 -4.31 -12.22 -7.34
CA LEU A 133 -4.99 -11.01 -7.82
C LEU A 133 -6.06 -10.55 -6.82
N THR A 134 -6.83 -11.49 -6.26
CA THR A 134 -7.85 -11.23 -5.24
C THR A 134 -7.26 -10.48 -4.06
N THR A 135 -6.14 -10.97 -3.53
CA THR A 135 -5.55 -10.37 -2.34
C THR A 135 -4.93 -9.01 -2.64
N THR A 136 -4.25 -8.85 -3.77
CA THR A 136 -3.73 -7.54 -4.22
C THR A 136 -4.85 -6.52 -4.43
N LEU A 137 -5.98 -6.92 -5.01
CA LEU A 137 -7.16 -6.06 -5.17
C LEU A 137 -7.72 -5.61 -3.82
N MET A 138 -7.83 -6.53 -2.86
CA MET A 138 -8.31 -6.21 -1.53
C MET A 138 -7.34 -5.30 -0.77
N ASP A 139 -6.03 -5.54 -0.86
CA ASP A 139 -5.00 -4.69 -0.24
C ASP A 139 -5.09 -3.25 -0.76
N LEU A 140 -5.15 -3.08 -2.09
CA LEU A 140 -5.33 -1.77 -2.74
C LEU A 140 -6.65 -1.10 -2.35
N TYR A 141 -7.73 -1.88 -2.31
CA TYR A 141 -9.05 -1.36 -1.95
C TYR A 141 -9.07 -0.88 -0.50
N MET A 142 -8.67 -1.71 0.45
CA MET A 142 -8.61 -1.36 1.87
C MET A 142 -7.73 -0.14 2.10
N LYS A 143 -6.54 -0.09 1.48
CA LYS A 143 -5.67 1.08 1.55
C LYS A 143 -6.37 2.37 1.10
N SER A 144 -7.28 2.28 0.14
CA SER A 144 -8.00 3.45 -0.40
C SER A 144 -9.27 3.86 0.36
N VAL A 145 -9.81 3.01 1.25
CA VAL A 145 -11.09 3.28 1.94
C VAL A 145 -11.02 3.17 3.46
N CYS A 146 -9.89 2.71 4.02
CA CYS A 146 -9.72 2.50 5.46
C CYS A 146 -8.78 3.52 6.11
N GLU A 147 -8.43 4.61 5.43
CA GLU A 147 -7.56 5.64 6.01
C GLU A 147 -8.14 6.22 7.31
N ASP A 148 -9.43 6.58 7.33
CA ASP A 148 -10.11 7.09 8.53
C ASP A 148 -10.15 6.04 9.66
N PHE A 149 -10.46 4.79 9.31
CA PHE A 149 -10.45 3.67 10.26
C PHE A 149 -9.07 3.47 10.90
N LEU A 150 -8.01 3.43 10.08
CA LEU A 150 -6.65 3.26 10.58
C LEU A 150 -6.18 4.45 11.39
N ASN A 151 -6.56 5.67 11.01
CA ASN A 151 -6.25 6.86 11.78
C ASN A 151 -6.91 6.83 13.16
N ALA A 152 -8.21 6.54 13.21
CA ALA A 152 -8.96 6.42 14.46
C ALA A 152 -8.44 5.28 15.36
N ALA A 153 -8.05 4.14 14.76
CA ALA A 153 -7.62 2.97 15.51
C ALA A 153 -6.15 3.05 15.99
N LEU A 154 -5.25 3.63 15.20
CA LEU A 154 -3.81 3.44 15.39
C LEU A 154 -3.00 4.73 15.51
N SER A 155 -3.47 5.85 14.95
CA SER A 155 -2.62 7.04 14.75
C SER A 155 -2.13 7.64 16.07
N GLU A 156 -3.02 7.83 17.04
CA GLU A 156 -2.64 8.40 18.34
C GLU A 156 -1.64 7.51 19.08
N THR A 157 -1.94 6.22 19.18
CA THR A 157 -1.07 5.24 19.85
C THR A 157 0.30 5.14 19.16
N ILE A 158 0.35 5.09 17.82
CA ILE A 158 1.62 5.09 17.07
C ILE A 158 2.42 6.36 17.34
N ASN A 159 1.80 7.54 17.27
CA ASN A 159 2.51 8.80 17.51
C ASN A 159 3.04 8.89 18.95
N ARG A 160 2.28 8.40 19.93
CA ARG A 160 2.75 8.33 21.33
C ARG A 160 3.94 7.39 21.50
N ILE A 161 3.91 6.21 20.87
CA ILE A 161 5.05 5.28 20.91
C ILE A 161 6.29 5.96 20.31
N LEU A 162 6.15 6.64 19.17
CA LEU A 162 7.24 7.35 18.50
C LEU A 162 7.82 8.52 19.32
N GLU A 163 7.05 9.08 20.26
CA GLU A 163 7.50 10.14 21.18
C GLU A 163 8.03 9.59 22.52
N SER A 164 7.75 8.31 22.82
CA SER A 164 8.17 7.65 24.05
C SER A 164 9.66 7.35 24.01
N LYS A 165 10.31 7.45 25.18
CA LYS A 165 11.67 6.95 25.40
C LYS A 165 11.68 5.52 25.96
N GLN A 166 10.50 4.97 26.29
CA GLN A 166 10.37 3.63 26.84
C GLN A 166 10.58 2.59 25.73
N SER A 167 11.43 1.62 26.02
CA SER A 167 11.71 0.48 25.15
C SER A 167 10.60 -0.58 25.23
N CYS A 168 10.37 -1.28 24.11
CA CYS A 168 9.53 -2.47 24.03
C CYS A 168 10.33 -3.75 23.71
N GLU A 169 11.68 -3.70 23.80
CA GLU A 169 12.50 -4.89 23.51
C GLU A 169 12.41 -5.88 24.66
N LEU A 170 12.07 -7.12 24.32
CA LEU A 170 11.99 -8.24 25.24
C LEU A 170 13.08 -9.28 24.99
N ASN A 171 13.81 -9.19 23.87
CA ASN A 171 14.92 -10.08 23.57
C ASN A 171 16.14 -9.71 24.44
N PRO A 172 16.54 -10.57 25.38
CA PRO A 172 17.64 -10.25 26.31
C PRO A 172 18.97 -9.95 25.60
N SER A 173 19.17 -10.47 24.38
CA SER A 173 20.39 -10.24 23.58
C SER A 173 20.46 -8.87 22.89
N LYS A 174 19.33 -8.16 22.79
CA LYS A 174 19.22 -6.84 22.14
C LYS A 174 18.97 -5.71 23.12
N MET A 175 18.72 -6.02 24.38
CA MET A 175 18.46 -5.04 25.42
C MET A 175 19.75 -4.39 25.92
N GLU A 176 19.66 -3.11 26.28
CA GLU A 176 20.77 -2.44 26.95
C GLU A 176 20.99 -3.03 28.35
N PRO A 177 22.26 -3.18 28.80
CA PRO A 177 22.56 -3.70 30.13
C PRO A 177 21.95 -2.82 31.23
N GLY A 178 21.17 -3.43 32.13
CA GLY A 178 20.55 -2.74 33.27
C GLY A 178 19.13 -2.23 33.04
N VAL A 179 18.52 -2.52 31.89
CA VAL A 179 17.11 -2.25 31.61
C VAL A 179 16.22 -3.33 32.25
N ASP A 180 15.09 -2.91 32.81
CA ASP A 180 14.10 -3.81 33.42
C ASP A 180 13.16 -4.42 32.37
N ASN A 181 13.26 -5.74 32.19
CA ASN A 181 12.38 -6.50 31.29
C ASN A 181 10.91 -6.38 31.67
N CYS A 182 10.60 -6.29 32.98
CA CYS A 182 9.23 -6.18 33.45
C CYS A 182 8.61 -4.86 33.01
N ALA A 183 9.35 -3.75 33.12
CA ALA A 183 8.88 -2.44 32.66
C ALA A 183 8.62 -2.40 31.15
N ASN A 184 9.47 -3.02 30.33
CA ASN A 184 9.25 -3.11 28.87
C ASN A 184 8.01 -3.97 28.53
N ALA A 185 7.83 -5.09 29.23
CA ALA A 185 6.67 -5.96 29.03
C ALA A 185 5.36 -5.30 29.48
N GLU A 186 5.36 -4.62 30.63
CA GLU A 186 4.20 -3.85 31.11
C GLU A 186 3.82 -2.74 30.13
N PHE A 187 4.80 -1.97 29.66
CA PHE A 187 4.55 -0.93 28.66
C PHE A 187 4.02 -1.51 27.36
N LEU A 188 4.60 -2.61 26.88
CA LEU A 188 4.10 -3.33 25.70
C LEU A 188 2.63 -3.72 25.89
N LEU A 189 2.28 -4.39 27.00
CA LEU A 189 0.91 -4.82 27.28
C LEU A 189 -0.08 -3.66 27.31
N VAL A 190 0.27 -2.54 27.95
CA VAL A 190 -0.57 -1.33 27.98
C VAL A 190 -0.83 -0.81 26.57
N VAL A 191 0.20 -0.76 25.72
CA VAL A 191 0.04 -0.32 24.33
C VAL A 191 -0.82 -1.29 23.53
N LEU A 192 -0.66 -2.61 23.75
CA LEU A 192 -1.44 -3.64 23.07
C LEU A 192 -2.92 -3.59 23.43
N ASP A 193 -3.22 -3.42 24.72
CA ASP A 193 -4.60 -3.28 25.21
C ASP A 193 -5.26 -2.05 24.58
N GLU A 194 -4.55 -0.93 24.53
CA GLU A 194 -5.07 0.30 23.95
C GLU A 194 -5.31 0.19 22.44
N ILE A 195 -4.35 -0.35 21.67
CA ILE A 195 -4.55 -0.58 20.23
C ILE A 195 -5.77 -1.47 20.01
N THR A 196 -5.90 -2.53 20.81
CA THR A 196 -7.01 -3.47 20.71
C THR A 196 -8.35 -2.79 20.98
N GLU A 197 -8.44 -2.00 22.06
CA GLU A 197 -9.63 -1.22 22.39
C GLU A 197 -9.97 -0.21 21.29
N ASN A 198 -8.98 0.54 20.80
CA ASN A 198 -9.16 1.55 19.75
C ASN A 198 -9.66 0.92 18.45
N ILE A 199 -9.16 -0.26 18.07
CA ILE A 199 -9.67 -1.01 16.90
C ILE A 199 -11.15 -1.32 17.05
N PHE A 200 -11.59 -1.78 18.22
CA PHE A 200 -13.01 -2.08 18.47
C PHE A 200 -13.87 -0.83 18.51
N MET A 201 -13.36 0.28 19.04
CA MET A 201 -14.10 1.56 19.08
C MET A 201 -14.16 2.26 17.72
N ALA A 202 -13.19 2.04 16.84
CA ALA A 202 -13.13 2.63 15.51
C ALA A 202 -14.07 1.97 14.48
N TYR A 203 -14.90 0.99 14.87
CA TYR A 203 -15.70 0.18 13.94
C TYR A 203 -16.63 1.02 13.03
N ASP A 204 -17.13 2.15 13.51
CA ASP A 204 -17.99 3.06 12.74
C ASP A 204 -17.24 3.79 11.62
N SER A 205 -15.93 3.96 11.76
CA SER A 205 -15.05 4.54 10.73
C SER A 205 -14.70 3.54 9.63
N CYS A 206 -15.08 2.27 9.77
CA CYS A 206 -14.85 1.26 8.75
C CYS A 206 -15.87 1.35 7.61
N SER A 207 -15.35 1.42 6.38
CA SER A 207 -16.15 1.52 5.14
C SER A 207 -17.31 0.51 5.13
N PRO A 208 -18.58 0.97 4.98
CA PRO A 208 -19.74 0.08 4.88
C PRO A 208 -19.61 -0.95 3.77
N THR A 209 -19.00 -0.56 2.65
CA THR A 209 -18.74 -1.45 1.50
C THR A 209 -17.73 -2.54 1.86
N LEU A 210 -16.67 -2.21 2.62
CA LEU A 210 -15.74 -3.23 3.10
C LEU A 210 -16.42 -4.19 4.09
N ARG A 211 -17.24 -3.66 5.01
CA ARG A 211 -18.05 -4.49 5.93
C ARG A 211 -18.97 -5.45 5.17
N TYR A 212 -19.58 -4.99 4.08
CA TYR A 212 -20.37 -5.84 3.19
C TYR A 212 -19.54 -6.97 2.57
N ILE A 213 -18.36 -6.66 2.00
CA ILE A 213 -17.45 -7.64 1.40
C ILE A 213 -17.02 -8.68 2.45
N CYS A 214 -16.64 -8.23 3.65
CA CYS A 214 -16.34 -9.13 4.77
C CYS A 214 -17.53 -10.02 5.14
N GLY A 215 -18.75 -9.50 5.09
CA GLY A 215 -19.97 -10.28 5.29
C GLY A 215 -20.20 -11.34 4.21
N CYS A 216 -19.92 -11.04 2.93
CA CYS A 216 -19.92 -12.03 1.85
C CYS A 216 -18.89 -13.13 2.11
N LEU A 217 -17.68 -12.74 2.49
CA LEU A 217 -16.59 -13.65 2.81
C LEU A 217 -16.95 -14.58 3.98
N GLN A 218 -17.57 -14.06 5.04
CA GLN A 218 -18.07 -14.87 6.15
C GLN A 218 -19.07 -15.91 5.69
N ARG A 219 -20.06 -15.52 4.87
CA ARG A 219 -21.08 -16.44 4.37
C ARG A 219 -20.44 -17.57 3.55
N ALA A 220 -19.56 -17.23 2.61
CA ALA A 220 -18.87 -18.23 1.80
C ALA A 220 -18.02 -19.20 2.65
N ALA A 221 -17.27 -18.67 3.63
CA ALA A 221 -16.46 -19.51 4.51
C ALA A 221 -17.32 -20.41 5.40
N MET A 222 -18.44 -19.91 5.92
CA MET A 222 -19.40 -20.72 6.70
C MET A 222 -20.06 -21.82 5.87
N THR A 223 -20.35 -21.56 4.59
CA THR A 223 -20.87 -22.57 3.67
C THR A 223 -19.83 -23.64 3.34
N LYS A 224 -18.57 -23.24 3.15
CA LYS A 224 -17.46 -24.16 2.82
C LYS A 224 -17.03 -25.02 4.00
N TRP A 225 -16.94 -24.44 5.20
CA TRP A 225 -16.48 -25.12 6.43
C TRP A 225 -17.54 -25.03 7.55
N PRO A 226 -18.71 -25.69 7.39
CA PRO A 226 -19.83 -25.56 8.33
C PRO A 226 -19.53 -26.11 9.74
N ASN A 227 -18.55 -27.02 9.85
CA ASN A 227 -18.17 -27.63 11.13
C ASN A 227 -17.16 -26.79 11.92
N GLU A 228 -16.59 -25.74 11.33
CA GLU A 228 -15.64 -24.86 12.02
C GLU A 228 -16.36 -23.71 12.74
N ARG A 229 -16.62 -23.88 14.04
CA ARG A 229 -17.39 -22.92 14.87
C ARG A 229 -16.87 -21.47 14.79
N LEU A 230 -15.56 -21.29 14.68
CA LEU A 230 -14.90 -19.96 14.66
C LEU A 230 -14.58 -19.46 13.25
N VAL A 231 -15.01 -20.16 12.19
CA VAL A 231 -14.63 -19.80 10.81
C VAL A 231 -15.04 -18.38 10.45
N LYS A 232 -16.23 -17.93 10.88
CA LYS A 232 -16.75 -16.59 10.55
C LYS A 232 -15.86 -15.48 11.11
N THR A 233 -15.33 -15.67 12.32
CA THR A 233 -14.49 -14.66 12.98
C THR A 233 -13.05 -14.77 12.51
N ARG A 234 -12.54 -16.00 12.36
CA ARG A 234 -11.17 -16.26 11.89
C ARG A 234 -10.91 -15.71 10.50
N VAL A 235 -11.83 -15.91 9.55
CA VAL A 235 -11.59 -15.51 8.15
C VAL A 235 -11.49 -14.00 8.00
N VAL A 236 -12.37 -13.24 8.66
CA VAL A 236 -12.34 -11.77 8.61
C VAL A 236 -11.23 -11.22 9.48
N GLY A 237 -11.08 -11.73 10.71
CA GLY A 237 -10.01 -11.30 11.61
C GLY A 237 -8.63 -11.55 10.99
N GLY A 238 -8.36 -12.79 10.59
CA GLY A 238 -7.09 -13.15 9.94
C GLY A 238 -6.83 -12.30 8.70
N PHE A 239 -7.85 -12.01 7.88
CA PHE A 239 -7.69 -11.16 6.71
C PHE A 239 -7.39 -9.69 7.06
N ILE A 240 -8.22 -9.05 7.91
CA ILE A 240 -8.07 -7.63 8.27
C ILE A 240 -6.78 -7.39 9.07
N PHE A 241 -6.44 -8.28 10.00
CA PHE A 241 -5.18 -8.14 10.73
C PHE A 241 -3.98 -8.35 9.80
N LEU A 242 -3.92 -9.48 9.09
CA LEU A 242 -2.75 -9.82 8.26
C LEU A 242 -2.50 -8.82 7.12
N ARG A 243 -3.55 -8.26 6.51
CA ARG A 243 -3.43 -7.49 5.26
C ARG A 243 -3.75 -6.00 5.40
N LEU A 244 -4.24 -5.55 6.55
CA LEU A 244 -4.52 -4.13 6.80
C LEU A 244 -3.84 -3.62 8.07
N ILE A 245 -4.21 -4.14 9.23
CA ILE A 245 -3.77 -3.59 10.53
C ILE A 245 -2.27 -3.86 10.75
N CYS A 246 -1.82 -5.10 10.58
CA CYS A 246 -0.42 -5.46 10.79
C CYS A 246 0.52 -4.76 9.81
N PRO A 247 0.24 -4.69 8.49
CA PRO A 247 1.02 -3.87 7.57
C PRO A 247 1.02 -2.38 7.91
N ALA A 248 -0.11 -1.83 8.38
CA ALA A 248 -0.21 -0.43 8.78
C ALA A 248 0.58 -0.13 10.06
N LEU A 249 0.63 -1.06 11.00
CA LEU A 249 1.53 -0.99 12.14
C LEU A 249 2.96 -1.02 11.65
N LEU A 250 3.39 -2.08 10.96
CA LEU A 250 4.77 -2.29 10.49
C LEU A 250 5.31 -1.15 9.61
N ASN A 251 4.46 -0.52 8.78
CA ASN A 251 4.87 0.52 7.84
C ASN A 251 3.91 1.72 7.89
N PRO A 252 3.88 2.48 9.00
CA PRO A 252 2.81 3.45 9.27
C PRO A 252 2.82 4.64 8.29
N ARG A 253 4.00 4.95 7.71
CA ARG A 253 4.14 5.96 6.65
C ARG A 253 3.39 5.60 5.38
N GLN A 254 3.38 4.31 4.99
CA GLN A 254 2.71 3.88 3.77
C GLN A 254 1.18 4.00 3.86
N PHE A 255 0.66 4.13 5.09
CA PHE A 255 -0.75 4.27 5.43
C PHE A 255 -1.08 5.67 5.97
N ASN A 256 -0.21 6.66 5.77
CA ASN A 256 -0.40 8.06 6.18
C ASN A 256 -0.60 8.28 7.70
N LEU A 257 -0.15 7.36 8.56
CA LEU A 257 -0.33 7.46 10.01
C LEU A 257 0.70 8.38 10.69
N VAL A 258 1.75 8.79 9.97
CA VAL A 258 2.84 9.64 10.46
C VAL A 258 3.19 10.72 9.44
N SER A 259 3.36 11.96 9.88
CA SER A 259 3.69 13.11 9.00
C SER A 259 5.15 13.14 8.52
N GLU A 260 5.37 13.50 7.24
CA GLU A 260 6.70 13.66 6.60
C GLU A 260 7.64 14.65 7.30
N LYS A 261 7.11 15.67 7.99
CA LYS A 261 7.93 16.70 8.67
C LYS A 261 8.71 16.14 9.86
N ARG A 262 8.41 14.94 10.34
CA ARG A 262 9.26 14.20 11.26
C ARG A 262 10.30 13.44 10.43
N GLN A 263 11.42 14.10 10.21
CA GLN A 263 12.59 13.57 9.51
C GLN A 263 13.13 12.36 10.26
N PHE A 264 12.61 11.16 9.97
CA PHE A 264 13.50 10.00 9.93
C PHE A 264 14.41 10.21 8.74
N ARG A 265 15.71 10.01 8.96
CA ARG A 265 16.68 9.94 7.87
C ARG A 265 16.18 8.91 6.86
N THR A 266 16.05 9.34 5.62
CA THR A 266 15.67 8.50 4.48
C THR A 266 16.61 7.30 4.39
N TRP A 267 16.01 6.11 4.30
CA TRP A 267 16.62 4.80 4.45
C TRP A 267 17.24 4.27 3.15
N GLU A 268 18.57 4.12 3.15
CA GLU A 268 19.34 3.14 2.36
C GLU A 268 20.51 2.66 3.25
N GLY A 269 20.26 1.68 4.12
CA GLY A 269 21.29 1.15 5.02
C GLY A 269 20.76 0.10 6.01
N PRO A 270 21.61 -0.77 6.57
CA PRO A 270 21.18 -1.84 7.48
C PRO A 270 20.81 -1.30 8.87
N LEU A 271 19.77 -1.89 9.46
CA LEU A 271 19.13 -1.52 10.74
C LEU A 271 20.11 -1.18 11.87
N THR A 272 19.94 0.01 12.47
CA THR A 272 20.57 0.35 13.76
C THR A 272 19.67 0.02 14.95
N SER A 273 20.25 -0.09 16.14
CA SER A 273 19.67 -0.69 17.36
C SER A 273 18.34 -0.10 17.81
N GLU A 274 18.15 1.22 17.75
CA GLU A 274 16.91 1.93 18.16
C GLU A 274 15.71 1.69 17.22
N GLU A 275 15.96 1.46 15.93
CA GLU A 275 14.92 1.14 14.94
C GLU A 275 14.56 -0.36 14.98
N SER A 276 15.49 -1.20 15.41
CA SER A 276 15.26 -2.64 15.61
C SER A 276 14.15 -2.91 16.65
N LEU A 277 14.06 -2.06 17.69
CA LEU A 277 13.03 -2.07 18.73
C LEU A 277 11.60 -1.84 18.20
N HIS A 278 11.46 -0.91 17.25
CA HIS A 278 10.16 -0.51 16.70
C HIS A 278 9.61 -1.55 15.72
N THR A 279 10.48 -2.15 14.90
CA THR A 279 10.12 -3.29 14.06
C THR A 279 9.85 -4.54 14.92
N ASN A 280 10.55 -4.73 16.04
CA ASN A 280 10.31 -5.84 16.97
C ASN A 280 8.94 -5.72 17.67
N PHE A 281 8.53 -4.53 18.13
CA PHE A 281 7.21 -4.28 18.74
C PHE A 281 6.06 -4.72 17.82
N MET A 282 6.09 -4.29 16.57
CA MET A 282 5.03 -4.58 15.59
C MET A 282 5.08 -6.03 15.13
N TYR A 283 6.28 -6.61 15.02
CA TYR A 283 6.46 -8.03 14.72
C TYR A 283 5.94 -8.91 15.87
N GLN A 284 6.19 -8.54 17.13
CA GLN A 284 5.70 -9.25 18.31
C GLN A 284 4.17 -9.18 18.42
N PHE A 285 3.55 -8.04 18.14
CA PHE A 285 2.09 -7.92 18.02
C PHE A 285 1.52 -8.85 16.94
N CYS A 286 2.19 -8.93 15.78
CA CYS A 286 1.79 -9.85 14.71
C CYS A 286 1.99 -11.33 15.05
N LEU A 287 2.90 -11.66 15.98
CA LEU A 287 3.17 -13.02 16.43
C LEU A 287 2.19 -13.49 17.53
N GLU A 288 1.67 -12.58 18.34
CA GLU A 288 0.71 -12.84 19.43
C GLU A 288 -0.77 -12.85 18.96
N LEU A 289 -1.03 -12.47 17.71
CA LEU A 289 -2.34 -12.53 17.04
C LEU A 289 -2.50 -13.79 16.17
#